data_AF-A0A916YJ34-F1
#
_entry.id   AF-A0A916YJ34-F1
#
_cell.length_a   1.000
_cell.length_b   1.000
_cell.length_c   1.000
_cell.angle_alpha   90.00
_cell.angle_beta   90.00
_cell.angle_gamma   90.00
#
_symmetry.space_group_name_H-M   'P 1'
#
loop_
_entity.id
_entity.type
_entity.pdbx_description
1 polymer ?
#
loop_
_entity_poly.entity_id
_entity_poly.type
_entity_poly.pdbx_seq_one_letter_code
_entity_poly.pdbx_strand_id
1 'polypeptide(L)'
;MTKKNKLTAIVALVALILITTIAFAVSNRSKTSSTDESIETASSSSSKEKTNADTVAEVGGMAINHEHFIIFKANFLLLNAVQKNDPIPSDRELLNQLIMEGLVVEQATQQGITATGEEINEVIQYERKTFETFKPTNKDQEAALEFMKNRIKISGHPEDEFWESDIIKEATRRSVLSGKYMSESIANGTFKDVDGFMAYQQKQFDGVKDQIIYK
;
A
#
# COMPACT_ATOMS: atom_id res chain seq x y z
N MET A 1 -28.57 -2.33 -13.37
CA MET A 1 -27.09 -2.45 -13.26
C MET A 1 -26.78 -3.78 -12.57
N THR A 2 -26.22 -4.75 -13.30
CA THR A 2 -26.06 -6.15 -12.85
C THR A 2 -24.94 -6.29 -11.82
N LYS A 3 -25.04 -7.24 -10.87
CA LYS A 3 -24.03 -7.50 -9.82
C LYS A 3 -22.60 -7.63 -10.38
N LYS A 4 -22.45 -8.22 -11.58
CA LYS A 4 -21.17 -8.34 -12.29
C LYS A 4 -20.50 -7.00 -12.60
N ASN A 5 -21.28 -5.95 -12.89
CA ASN A 5 -20.79 -4.62 -13.25
C ASN A 5 -20.35 -3.80 -12.02
N LYS A 6 -20.83 -4.14 -10.83
CA LYS A 6 -20.36 -3.53 -9.56
C LYS A 6 -19.02 -4.14 -9.14
N LEU A 7 -18.85 -5.45 -9.29
CA LEU A 7 -17.62 -6.15 -8.95
C LEU A 7 -16.46 -5.73 -9.87
N THR A 8 -16.69 -5.55 -11.17
CA THR A 8 -15.65 -5.05 -12.10
C THR A 8 -15.23 -3.61 -11.82
N ALA A 9 -16.15 -2.75 -11.36
CA ALA A 9 -15.82 -1.39 -10.96
C ALA A 9 -15.03 -1.33 -9.65
N ILE A 10 -15.34 -2.23 -8.70
CA ILE A 10 -14.59 -2.37 -7.43
C ILE A 10 -13.19 -2.94 -7.68
N VAL A 11 -13.06 -3.98 -8.52
CA VAL A 11 -11.76 -4.57 -8.89
C VAL A 11 -10.87 -3.59 -9.67
N ALA A 12 -11.45 -2.78 -10.57
CA ALA A 12 -10.71 -1.76 -11.31
C ALA A 12 -10.27 -0.55 -10.43
N LEU A 13 -11.00 -0.25 -9.36
CA LEU A 13 -10.63 0.81 -8.41
C LEU A 13 -9.62 0.33 -7.36
N VAL A 14 -9.72 -0.93 -6.91
CA VAL A 14 -8.81 -1.54 -5.91
C VAL A 14 -7.44 -1.87 -6.53
N ALA A 15 -7.39 -2.28 -7.80
CA ALA A 15 -6.13 -2.54 -8.50
C ALA A 15 -5.26 -1.29 -8.73
N LEU A 16 -5.82 -0.08 -8.56
CA LEU A 16 -5.07 1.18 -8.63
C LEU A 16 -4.46 1.62 -7.28
N ILE A 17 -4.82 0.98 -6.17
CA ILE A 17 -4.48 1.43 -4.80
C ILE A 17 -3.16 0.83 -4.28
N LEU A 18 -2.47 -0.05 -5.03
CA LEU A 18 -1.06 -0.35 -4.76
C LEU A 18 -0.10 0.76 -5.23
N ILE A 19 -0.62 1.79 -5.91
CA ILE A 19 0.07 3.06 -6.08
C ILE A 19 -0.52 3.99 -5.03
N THR A 20 0.10 4.02 -3.84
CA THR A 20 -0.05 5.16 -2.93
C THR A 20 0.06 6.44 -3.76
N THR A 21 -1.02 7.20 -3.77
CA THR A 21 -1.17 8.51 -4.40
C THR A 21 -0.05 9.45 -3.96
N ILE A 22 1.02 9.51 -4.76
CA ILE A 22 1.86 10.70 -4.87
C ILE A 22 1.38 11.40 -6.14
N ALA A 23 0.38 12.26 -5.99
CA ALA A 23 -0.01 13.18 -7.05
C ALA A 23 1.09 14.26 -7.18
N PHE A 24 2.17 13.97 -7.91
CA PHE A 24 3.16 14.98 -8.28
C PHE A 24 3.58 14.85 -9.74
N ALA A 25 3.64 16.00 -10.41
CA ALA A 25 4.02 16.15 -11.80
C ALA A 25 5.48 15.71 -12.03
N VAL A 26 5.67 14.76 -12.95
CA VAL A 26 6.97 14.22 -13.34
C VAL A 26 7.82 15.32 -14.00
N SER A 27 8.96 15.66 -13.39
CA SER A 27 10.05 16.40 -14.04
C SER A 27 11.25 15.49 -14.22
N ASN A 28 11.63 15.30 -15.48
CA ASN A 28 12.57 14.29 -15.94
C ASN A 28 14.02 14.62 -15.57
N ARG A 29 14.66 13.89 -14.65
CA ARG A 29 16.13 13.91 -14.44
C ARG A 29 16.68 12.51 -14.14
N SER A 30 17.77 12.11 -14.79
CA SER A 30 18.34 10.75 -14.74
C SER A 30 19.39 10.58 -13.64
N LYS A 31 19.26 9.54 -12.80
CA LYS A 31 20.34 8.74 -12.15
C LYS A 31 19.75 7.47 -11.50
N THR A 32 20.43 6.34 -11.66
CA THR A 32 19.95 4.95 -11.42
C THR A 32 20.70 4.21 -10.29
N SER A 33 21.22 4.91 -9.27
CA SER A 33 22.06 4.28 -8.23
C SER A 33 21.36 3.96 -6.91
N SER A 34 20.09 4.34 -6.70
CA SER A 34 19.40 4.22 -5.40
C SER A 34 18.65 2.90 -5.18
N THR A 35 18.46 2.10 -6.22
CA THR A 35 17.64 0.87 -6.15
C THR A 35 18.36 -0.28 -5.44
N ASP A 36 19.67 -0.43 -5.65
CA ASP A 36 20.44 -1.56 -5.10
C ASP A 36 20.65 -1.47 -3.57
N GLU A 37 20.89 -0.27 -3.02
CA GLU A 37 21.00 -0.06 -1.56
C GLU A 37 19.68 -0.32 -0.82
N SER A 38 18.53 -0.02 -1.47
CA SER A 38 17.20 -0.28 -0.92
C SER A 38 16.88 -1.78 -0.86
N ILE A 39 17.40 -2.56 -1.82
CA ILE A 39 17.24 -4.02 -1.89
C ILE A 39 18.04 -4.72 -0.77
N GLU A 40 19.26 -4.25 -0.49
CA GLU A 40 20.14 -4.83 0.52
C GLU A 40 19.61 -4.59 1.95
N THR A 41 19.04 -3.40 2.20
CA THR A 41 18.48 -3.05 3.51
C THR A 41 17.25 -3.89 3.86
N ALA A 42 16.35 -4.14 2.90
CA ALA A 42 15.13 -4.93 3.12
C ALA A 42 15.40 -6.44 3.22
N SER A 43 16.40 -6.96 2.50
CA SER A 43 16.74 -8.39 2.51
C SER A 43 17.41 -8.83 3.82
N SER A 44 18.05 -7.91 4.54
CA SER A 44 18.78 -8.22 5.79
C SER A 44 17.90 -8.29 7.05
N SER A 45 16.63 -7.93 6.96
CA SER A 45 15.71 -7.75 8.11
C SER A 45 14.67 -8.87 8.27
N SER A 46 14.54 -9.81 7.33
CA SER A 46 13.50 -10.85 7.31
C SER A 46 13.75 -12.09 8.20
N SER A 47 14.83 -12.11 9.01
CA SER A 47 15.30 -13.33 9.69
C SER A 47 15.15 -13.36 11.22
N LYS A 48 14.32 -12.50 11.86
CA LYS A 48 14.19 -12.49 13.32
C LYS A 48 12.78 -12.73 13.84
N GLU A 49 12.72 -13.52 14.90
CA GLU A 49 11.57 -14.10 15.59
C GLU A 49 10.57 -13.05 16.12
N LYS A 50 9.27 -13.28 15.88
CA LYS A 50 8.15 -12.40 16.27
C LYS A 50 7.98 -12.35 17.79
N THR A 51 8.40 -11.25 18.42
CA THR A 51 8.00 -10.87 19.78
C THR A 51 7.42 -9.45 19.79
N ASN A 52 6.59 -9.11 20.78
CA ASN A 52 6.04 -7.75 21.00
C ASN A 52 7.12 -6.64 21.17
N ALA A 53 8.40 -6.98 21.15
CA ALA A 53 9.52 -6.04 21.07
C ALA A 53 9.70 -5.45 19.65
N ASP A 54 8.90 -5.89 18.68
CA ASP A 54 9.03 -5.54 17.26
C ASP A 54 8.07 -4.42 16.80
N THR A 55 7.51 -3.64 17.72
CA THR A 55 6.62 -2.51 17.39
C THR A 55 7.40 -1.22 17.24
N VAL A 56 7.19 -0.50 16.13
CA VAL A 56 7.87 0.78 15.82
C VAL A 56 6.99 2.01 16.02
N ALA A 57 5.67 1.85 16.02
CA ALA A 57 4.74 2.92 16.37
C ALA A 57 3.42 2.35 16.94
N GLU A 58 2.79 3.09 17.85
CA GLU A 58 1.51 2.72 18.47
C GLU A 58 0.58 3.93 18.61
N VAL A 59 -0.72 3.72 18.39
CA VAL A 59 -1.76 4.72 18.65
C VAL A 59 -3.11 4.05 18.84
N GLY A 60 -3.84 4.41 19.90
CA GLY A 60 -5.24 3.96 20.08
C GLY A 60 -5.46 2.43 20.11
N GLY A 61 -4.45 1.63 20.47
CA GLY A 61 -4.51 0.17 20.42
C GLY A 61 -4.08 -0.45 19.08
N MET A 62 -3.82 0.37 18.06
CA MET A 62 -3.15 -0.02 16.82
C MET A 62 -1.63 -0.01 17.02
N ALA A 63 -0.95 -1.04 16.52
CA ALA A 63 0.49 -1.17 16.53
C ALA A 63 1.00 -1.40 15.11
N ILE A 64 2.06 -0.69 14.73
CA ILE A 64 2.82 -0.93 13.51
C ILE A 64 4.05 -1.74 13.89
N ASN A 65 4.15 -2.96 13.36
CA ASN A 65 5.33 -3.78 13.54
C ASN A 65 6.46 -3.35 12.58
N HIS A 66 7.69 -3.68 12.96
CA HIS A 66 8.90 -3.34 12.23
C HIS A 66 8.92 -4.00 10.86
N GLU A 67 8.56 -5.29 10.76
CA GLU A 67 8.48 -6.03 9.50
C GLU A 67 7.59 -5.30 8.46
N HIS A 68 6.38 -4.90 8.85
CA HIS A 68 5.46 -4.15 7.99
C HIS A 68 6.04 -2.78 7.62
N PHE A 69 6.64 -2.07 8.57
CA PHE A 69 7.25 -0.77 8.29
C PHE A 69 8.41 -0.87 7.30
N ILE A 70 9.30 -1.86 7.44
CA ILE A 70 10.42 -2.05 6.52
C ILE A 70 9.93 -2.38 5.12
N ILE A 71 8.93 -3.26 4.99
CA ILE A 71 8.35 -3.60 3.68
C ILE A 71 7.68 -2.38 3.05
N PHE A 72 6.93 -1.61 3.83
CA PHE A 72 6.30 -0.37 3.37
C PHE A 72 7.35 0.65 2.90
N LYS A 73 8.38 0.88 3.72
CA LYS A 73 9.50 1.78 3.39
C LYS A 73 10.24 1.33 2.13
N ALA A 74 10.52 0.03 1.98
CA ALA A 74 11.17 -0.51 0.79
C ALA A 74 10.33 -0.29 -0.47
N ASN A 75 9.02 -0.51 -0.40
CA ASN A 75 8.11 -0.22 -1.51
C ASN A 75 8.06 1.28 -1.83
N PHE A 76 8.06 2.14 -0.82
CA PHE A 76 8.10 3.59 -1.01
C PHE A 76 9.38 4.02 -1.70
N LEU A 77 10.54 3.58 -1.21
CA LEU A 77 11.85 3.90 -1.78
C LEU A 77 11.97 3.40 -3.22
N LEU A 78 11.43 2.21 -3.50
CA LEU A 78 11.38 1.67 -4.85
C LEU A 78 10.53 2.51 -5.78
N LEU A 79 9.33 2.91 -5.34
CA LEU A 79 8.44 3.79 -6.11
C LEU A 79 9.12 5.14 -6.38
N ASN A 80 9.78 5.69 -5.35
CA ASN A 80 10.52 6.93 -5.41
C ASN A 80 11.68 6.87 -6.41
N ALA A 81 12.45 5.78 -6.41
CA ALA A 81 13.55 5.56 -7.35
C ALA A 81 13.06 5.45 -8.80
N VAL A 82 11.92 4.79 -9.02
CA VAL A 82 11.31 4.65 -10.34
C VAL A 82 10.76 6.00 -10.85
N GLN A 83 10.10 6.76 -9.98
CA GLN A 83 9.49 8.05 -10.34
C GLN A 83 10.45 9.25 -10.28
N LYS A 84 11.60 9.09 -9.62
CA LYS A 84 12.62 10.13 -9.37
C LYS A 84 12.06 11.33 -8.58
N ASN A 85 11.26 11.02 -7.56
CA ASN A 85 10.65 12.05 -6.73
C ASN A 85 11.60 12.41 -5.57
N ASP A 86 12.18 13.59 -5.54
CA ASP A 86 12.84 14.10 -4.34
C ASP A 86 11.93 15.13 -3.65
N PRO A 87 11.88 15.20 -2.30
CA PRO A 87 12.66 14.45 -1.32
C PRO A 87 11.99 13.14 -0.84
N ILE A 88 12.82 12.21 -0.34
CA ILE A 88 12.36 11.01 0.39
C ILE A 88 11.83 11.42 1.78
N PRO A 89 10.61 11.03 2.17
CA PRO A 89 10.08 11.28 3.51
C PRO A 89 10.89 10.58 4.60
N SER A 90 10.92 11.18 5.78
CA SER A 90 11.50 10.59 6.98
C SER A 90 10.73 9.34 7.44
N ASP A 91 11.38 8.51 8.26
CA ASP A 91 10.75 7.31 8.82
C ASP A 91 9.48 7.63 9.61
N ARG A 92 9.44 8.76 10.31
CA ARG A 92 8.24 9.23 11.00
C ARG A 92 7.11 9.58 10.04
N GLU A 93 7.42 10.24 8.92
CA GLU A 93 6.40 10.56 7.90
C GLU A 93 5.85 9.30 7.23
N LEU A 94 6.71 8.30 6.97
CA LEU A 94 6.28 7.01 6.45
C LEU A 94 5.43 6.23 7.48
N LEU A 95 5.80 6.25 8.77
CA LEU A 95 4.99 5.69 9.84
C LEU A 95 3.63 6.39 9.94
N ASN A 96 3.58 7.72 9.80
CA ASN A 96 2.33 8.47 9.79
C ASN A 96 1.40 8.05 8.66
N GLN A 97 1.95 7.76 7.47
CA GLN A 97 1.17 7.22 6.36
C GLN A 97 0.57 5.85 6.68
N LEU A 98 1.35 4.94 7.28
CA LEU A 98 0.84 3.65 7.73
C LEU A 98 -0.23 3.77 8.82
N ILE A 99 -0.07 4.71 9.76
CA ILE A 99 -1.08 5.00 10.79
C ILE A 99 -2.37 5.50 10.13
N MET A 100 -2.29 6.47 9.22
CA MET A 100 -3.44 6.97 8.46
C MET A 100 -4.20 5.84 7.77
N GLU A 101 -3.49 4.97 7.05
CA GLU A 101 -4.09 3.81 6.39
C GLU A 101 -4.74 2.86 7.41
N GLY A 102 -4.07 2.61 8.54
CA GLY A 102 -4.61 1.81 9.62
C GLY A 102 -5.93 2.36 10.19
N LEU A 103 -6.01 3.66 10.41
CA LEU A 103 -7.21 4.32 10.96
C LEU A 103 -8.40 4.17 10.02
N VAL A 104 -8.14 4.22 8.71
CA VAL A 104 -9.15 4.02 7.66
C VAL A 104 -9.64 2.58 7.64
N VAL A 105 -8.74 1.61 7.73
CA VAL A 105 -9.07 0.18 7.79
C VAL A 105 -9.87 -0.14 9.05
N GLU A 106 -9.50 0.44 10.19
CA GLU A 106 -10.23 0.29 11.44
C GLU A 106 -11.65 0.87 11.32
N GLN A 107 -11.77 2.09 10.78
CA GLN A 107 -13.07 2.72 10.57
C GLN A 107 -13.96 1.92 9.62
N ALA A 108 -13.41 1.39 8.53
CA ALA A 108 -14.13 0.51 7.61
C ALA A 108 -14.69 -0.72 8.36
N THR A 109 -13.84 -1.35 9.18
CA THR A 109 -14.21 -2.52 9.98
C THR A 109 -15.30 -2.19 11.00
N GLN A 110 -15.19 -1.05 11.69
CA GLN A 110 -16.20 -0.58 12.65
C GLN A 110 -17.57 -0.32 11.99
N GLN A 111 -17.59 0.01 10.69
CA GLN A 111 -18.82 0.19 9.91
C GLN A 111 -19.38 -1.11 9.33
N GLY A 112 -18.77 -2.26 9.67
CA GLY A 112 -19.18 -3.57 9.17
C GLY A 112 -18.74 -3.85 7.73
N ILE A 113 -17.83 -3.04 7.17
CA ILE A 113 -17.22 -3.34 5.87
C ILE A 113 -16.23 -4.49 6.07
N THR A 114 -16.35 -5.50 5.22
CA THR A 114 -15.52 -6.71 5.27
C THR A 114 -14.84 -6.94 3.92
N ALA A 115 -13.69 -7.61 3.97
CA ALA A 115 -12.99 -8.15 2.80
C ALA A 115 -12.91 -9.66 2.96
N THR A 116 -13.58 -10.41 2.08
CA THR A 116 -13.60 -11.88 2.15
C THR A 116 -12.30 -12.46 1.61
N GLY A 117 -11.96 -13.68 2.00
CA GLY A 117 -10.80 -14.39 1.43
C GLY A 117 -10.91 -14.55 -0.09
N GLU A 118 -12.13 -14.73 -0.61
CA GLU A 118 -12.40 -14.81 -2.05
C GLU A 118 -12.08 -13.48 -2.75
N GLU A 119 -12.52 -12.35 -2.21
CA GLU A 119 -12.23 -11.02 -2.77
C GLU A 119 -10.73 -10.71 -2.77
N ILE A 120 -10.04 -11.06 -1.69
CA ILE A 120 -8.58 -10.89 -1.58
C ILE A 120 -7.88 -11.72 -2.66
N ASN A 121 -8.25 -13.00 -2.80
CA ASN A 121 -7.67 -13.89 -3.79
C ASN A 121 -7.98 -13.43 -5.22
N GLU A 122 -9.20 -12.95 -5.50
CA GLU A 122 -9.56 -12.42 -6.82
C GLU A 122 -8.68 -11.22 -7.21
N VAL A 123 -8.40 -10.30 -6.27
CA VAL A 123 -7.50 -9.16 -6.52
C VAL A 123 -6.07 -9.64 -6.75
N ILE A 124 -5.53 -10.53 -5.91
CA ILE A 124 -4.18 -11.07 -6.08
C ILE A 124 -4.03 -11.78 -7.42
N GLN A 125 -4.99 -12.64 -7.79
CA GLN A 125 -4.96 -13.35 -9.07
C GLN A 125 -5.06 -12.40 -10.26
N TYR A 126 -5.85 -11.33 -10.13
CA TYR A 126 -5.91 -10.28 -11.15
C TYR A 126 -4.57 -9.55 -11.29
N GLU A 127 -3.93 -9.15 -10.19
CA GLU A 127 -2.63 -8.48 -10.19
C GLU A 127 -1.54 -9.37 -10.78
N ARG A 128 -1.46 -10.63 -10.34
CA ARG A 128 -0.54 -11.64 -10.85
C ARG A 128 -0.70 -11.84 -12.34
N LYS A 129 -1.92 -12.11 -12.80
CA LYS A 129 -2.20 -12.32 -14.23
C LYS A 129 -1.88 -11.06 -15.05
N THR A 130 -2.21 -9.89 -14.52
CA THR A 130 -1.88 -8.63 -15.17
C THR A 130 -0.38 -8.52 -15.32
N PHE A 131 0.39 -8.72 -14.26
CA PHE A 131 1.86 -8.71 -14.28
C PHE A 131 2.46 -9.71 -15.29
N GLU A 132 2.04 -10.97 -15.26
CA GLU A 132 2.53 -12.03 -16.16
C GLU A 132 2.27 -11.76 -17.65
N THR A 133 1.17 -11.08 -17.95
CA THR A 133 0.74 -10.81 -19.33
C THR A 133 1.01 -9.39 -19.80
N PHE A 134 1.50 -8.52 -18.91
CA PHE A 134 1.69 -7.12 -19.19
C PHE A 134 2.79 -6.88 -20.22
N LYS A 135 2.43 -6.16 -21.29
CA LYS A 135 3.37 -5.74 -22.34
C LYS A 135 3.45 -4.22 -22.33
N PRO A 136 4.50 -3.64 -21.73
CA PRO A 136 4.59 -2.19 -21.64
C PRO A 136 4.74 -1.57 -23.04
N THR A 137 4.06 -0.46 -23.26
CA THR A 137 4.01 0.28 -24.55
C THR A 137 4.61 1.68 -24.45
N ASN A 138 4.96 2.11 -23.24
CA ASN A 138 5.59 3.39 -22.96
C ASN A 138 6.45 3.27 -21.69
N LYS A 139 7.24 4.32 -21.41
CA LYS A 139 8.18 4.34 -20.28
C LYS A 139 7.52 4.23 -18.91
N ASP A 140 6.32 4.78 -18.75
CA ASP A 140 5.60 4.73 -17.47
C ASP A 140 5.12 3.30 -17.18
N GLN A 141 4.72 2.58 -18.22
CA GLN A 141 4.39 1.16 -18.14
C GLN A 141 5.62 0.29 -17.91
N GLU A 142 6.76 0.58 -18.56
CA GLU A 142 8.03 -0.10 -18.29
C GLU A 142 8.46 0.07 -16.81
N ALA A 143 8.36 1.30 -16.31
CA ALA A 143 8.61 1.67 -14.93
C ALA A 143 7.70 0.91 -13.95
N ALA A 144 6.41 0.79 -14.25
CA ALA A 144 5.48 0.01 -13.42
C ALA A 144 5.82 -1.51 -13.39
N LEU A 145 6.24 -2.07 -14.53
CA LEU A 145 6.66 -3.46 -14.60
C LEU A 145 7.97 -3.70 -13.82
N GLU A 146 8.93 -2.79 -13.94
CA GLU A 146 10.20 -2.84 -13.20
C GLU A 146 9.97 -2.70 -11.69
N PHE A 147 9.07 -1.80 -11.28
CA PHE A 147 8.63 -1.67 -9.89
C PHE A 147 8.13 -3.02 -9.34
N MET A 148 7.22 -3.70 -10.04
CA MET A 148 6.69 -4.98 -9.54
C MET A 148 7.77 -6.08 -9.46
N LYS A 149 8.67 -6.17 -10.45
CA LYS A 149 9.82 -7.10 -10.43
C LYS A 149 10.72 -6.87 -9.21
N ASN A 150 11.04 -5.61 -8.94
CA ASN A 150 11.88 -5.26 -7.80
C ASN A 150 11.16 -5.50 -6.47
N ARG A 151 9.85 -5.27 -6.39
CA ARG A 151 9.04 -5.61 -5.20
C ARG A 151 9.10 -7.12 -4.89
N ILE A 152 8.93 -7.98 -5.90
CA ILE A 152 9.06 -9.44 -5.75
C ILE A 152 10.48 -9.79 -5.28
N LYS A 153 11.52 -9.22 -5.91
CA LYS A 153 12.92 -9.45 -5.52
C LYS A 153 13.22 -9.05 -4.08
N ILE A 154 12.75 -7.88 -3.66
CA ILE A 154 12.93 -7.33 -2.31
C ILE A 154 12.26 -8.20 -1.24
N SER A 155 11.15 -8.86 -1.59
CA SER A 155 10.46 -9.74 -0.66
C SER A 155 11.31 -10.95 -0.23
N GLY A 156 12.36 -11.29 -0.97
CA GLY A 156 13.19 -12.49 -0.73
C GLY A 156 12.49 -13.81 -1.05
N HIS A 157 11.23 -13.78 -1.51
CA HIS A 157 10.46 -14.96 -1.88
C HIS A 157 10.58 -15.25 -3.39
N PRO A 158 10.56 -16.53 -3.80
CA PRO A 158 10.22 -16.90 -5.17
C PRO A 158 8.90 -16.26 -5.59
N GLU A 159 8.74 -15.93 -6.88
CA GLU A 159 7.56 -15.23 -7.38
C GLU A 159 6.24 -15.95 -7.01
N ASP A 160 6.17 -17.27 -7.14
CA ASP A 160 4.98 -18.04 -6.77
C ASP A 160 4.66 -17.94 -5.27
N GLU A 161 5.68 -17.91 -4.41
CA GLU A 161 5.51 -17.78 -2.96
C GLU A 161 5.17 -16.34 -2.55
N PHE A 162 5.65 -15.35 -3.29
CA PHE A 162 5.32 -13.94 -3.06
C PHE A 162 3.80 -13.71 -3.14
N TRP A 163 3.16 -14.19 -4.20
CA TRP A 163 1.71 -14.02 -4.42
C TRP A 163 0.86 -14.73 -3.35
N GLU A 164 1.40 -15.79 -2.74
CA GLU A 164 0.72 -16.56 -1.70
C GLU A 164 1.07 -16.12 -0.27
N SER A 165 2.00 -15.18 -0.11
CA SER A 165 2.48 -14.75 1.21
C SER A 165 1.41 -14.04 2.03
N ASP A 166 1.46 -14.23 3.36
CA ASP A 166 0.57 -13.55 4.30
C ASP A 166 0.69 -12.03 4.23
N ILE A 167 1.90 -11.53 3.91
CA ILE A 167 2.18 -10.11 3.72
C ILE A 167 1.37 -9.56 2.55
N ILE A 168 1.34 -10.26 1.42
CA ILE A 168 0.56 -9.84 0.25
C ILE A 168 -0.93 -9.96 0.53
N LYS A 169 -1.38 -11.05 1.15
CA LYS A 169 -2.78 -11.22 1.56
C LYS A 169 -3.26 -10.10 2.48
N GLU A 170 -2.48 -9.72 3.47
CA GLU A 170 -2.82 -8.64 4.41
C GLU A 170 -2.79 -7.27 3.75
N ALA A 171 -1.78 -6.96 2.92
CA ALA A 171 -1.72 -5.71 2.17
C ALA A 171 -2.93 -5.57 1.22
N THR A 172 -3.29 -6.64 0.51
CA THR A 172 -4.47 -6.67 -0.36
C THR A 172 -5.75 -6.51 0.45
N ARG A 173 -5.89 -7.18 1.61
CA ARG A 173 -7.05 -7.02 2.51
C ARG A 173 -7.24 -5.56 2.91
N ARG A 174 -6.17 -4.90 3.35
CA ARG A 174 -6.20 -3.49 3.77
C ARG A 174 -6.58 -2.56 2.61
N SER A 175 -6.00 -2.78 1.43
CA SER A 175 -6.36 -2.04 0.21
C SER A 175 -7.83 -2.22 -0.17
N VAL A 176 -8.35 -3.46 -0.13
CA VAL A 176 -9.76 -3.75 -0.40
C VAL A 176 -10.67 -3.03 0.59
N LEU A 177 -10.37 -3.08 1.89
CA LEU A 177 -11.18 -2.41 2.91
C LEU A 177 -11.19 -0.89 2.74
N SER A 178 -10.02 -0.28 2.55
CA SER A 178 -9.90 1.16 2.31
C SER A 178 -10.63 1.59 1.04
N GLY A 179 -10.47 0.85 -0.05
CA GLY A 179 -11.13 1.11 -1.33
C GLY A 179 -12.65 0.98 -1.24
N LYS A 180 -13.16 -0.04 -0.55
CA LYS A 180 -14.60 -0.20 -0.27
C LYS A 180 -15.14 0.95 0.56
N TYR A 181 -14.46 1.29 1.65
CA TYR A 181 -14.89 2.36 2.54
C TYR A 181 -14.94 3.71 1.82
N MET A 182 -13.92 4.04 1.04
CA MET A 182 -13.93 5.23 0.19
C MET A 182 -15.10 5.22 -0.79
N SER A 183 -15.28 4.11 -1.52
CA SER A 183 -16.31 3.98 -2.55
C SER A 183 -17.72 4.10 -1.99
N GLU A 184 -18.00 3.41 -0.88
CA GLU A 184 -19.30 3.43 -0.22
C GLU A 184 -19.59 4.82 0.39
N SER A 185 -18.59 5.45 0.99
CA SER A 185 -18.72 6.78 1.60
C SER A 185 -18.91 7.89 0.56
N ILE A 186 -18.34 7.75 -0.64
CA ILE A 186 -18.64 8.68 -1.74
C ILE A 186 -20.04 8.40 -2.30
N ALA A 187 -20.38 7.14 -2.53
CA ALA A 187 -21.67 6.75 -3.10
C ALA A 187 -22.86 7.12 -2.22
N ASN A 188 -22.71 7.12 -0.89
CA ASN A 188 -23.75 7.50 0.05
C ASN A 188 -23.76 9.01 0.40
N GLY A 189 -22.84 9.80 -0.18
CA GLY A 189 -22.74 11.24 0.04
C GLY A 189 -22.04 11.67 1.33
N THR A 190 -21.41 10.75 2.08
CA THR A 190 -20.58 11.09 3.25
C THR A 190 -19.38 11.95 2.82
N PHE A 191 -18.75 11.61 1.69
CA PHE A 191 -17.73 12.43 1.05
C PHE A 191 -18.17 12.83 -0.35
N LYS A 192 -17.83 14.05 -0.76
CA LYS A 192 -18.18 14.56 -2.08
C LYS A 192 -17.43 13.83 -3.20
N ASP A 193 -16.15 13.56 -2.96
CA ASP A 193 -15.19 13.04 -3.92
C ASP A 193 -13.98 12.43 -3.17
N VAL A 194 -13.00 11.95 -3.93
CA VAL A 194 -11.76 11.38 -3.39
C VAL A 194 -10.99 12.40 -2.55
N ASP A 195 -10.94 13.67 -2.97
CA ASP A 195 -10.25 14.73 -2.21
C ASP A 195 -10.90 14.94 -0.83
N GLY A 196 -12.23 14.90 -0.77
CA GLY A 196 -12.98 14.92 0.50
C GLY A 196 -12.65 13.73 1.40
N PHE A 197 -12.45 12.54 0.83
CA PHE A 197 -12.00 11.37 1.57
C PHE A 197 -10.56 11.53 2.08
N MET A 198 -9.63 12.01 1.26
CA MET A 198 -8.23 12.25 1.67
C MET A 198 -8.15 13.29 2.79
N ALA A 199 -8.93 14.37 2.71
CA ALA A 199 -9.03 15.35 3.79
C ALA A 199 -9.58 14.73 5.08
N TYR A 200 -10.50 13.78 4.98
CA TYR A 200 -10.99 13.01 6.14
C TYR A 200 -9.89 12.14 6.75
N GLN A 201 -9.08 11.43 5.96
CA GLN A 201 -7.96 10.63 6.47
C GLN A 201 -6.99 11.49 7.27
N GLN A 202 -6.60 12.63 6.71
CA GLN A 202 -5.72 13.60 7.37
C GLN A 202 -6.34 14.10 8.68
N LYS A 203 -7.65 14.40 8.70
CA LYS A 203 -8.37 14.81 9.91
C LYS A 203 -8.38 13.73 10.99
N GLN A 204 -8.55 12.46 10.62
CA GLN A 204 -8.49 11.34 11.57
C GLN A 204 -7.10 11.26 12.21
N PHE A 205 -6.05 11.34 11.40
CA PHE A 205 -4.68 11.35 11.89
C PHE A 205 -4.39 12.55 12.78
N ASP A 206 -4.80 13.75 12.38
CA ASP A 206 -4.62 14.95 13.20
C ASP A 206 -5.31 14.85 14.57
N GLY A 207 -6.40 14.09 14.68
CA GLY A 207 -7.08 13.83 15.94
C GLY A 207 -6.31 12.92 16.90
N VAL A 208 -5.36 12.13 16.41
CA VAL A 208 -4.61 11.16 17.20
C VAL A 208 -3.09 11.37 17.20
N LYS A 209 -2.57 12.30 16.39
CA LYS A 209 -1.12 12.47 16.18
C LYS A 209 -0.30 12.73 17.45
N ASP A 210 -0.89 13.44 18.41
CA ASP A 210 -0.25 13.76 19.70
C ASP A 210 -0.26 12.57 20.67
N GLN A 211 -0.97 11.50 20.33
CA GLN A 211 -1.07 10.25 21.08
C GLN A 211 -0.18 9.15 20.50
N ILE A 212 0.50 9.41 19.38
CA ILE A 212 1.37 8.42 18.72
C ILE A 212 2.65 8.25 19.55
N ILE A 213 2.95 7.00 19.88
CA ILE A 213 4.20 6.61 20.53
C ILE A 213 5.10 5.98 19.46
N TYR A 214 6.17 6.69 19.07
CA TYR A 214 7.22 6.14 18.22
C TYR A 214 8.28 5.45 19.10
N LYS A 215 8.74 4.27 18.70
CA LYS A 215 9.71 3.45 19.43
C LYS A 215 11.06 3.41 18.73
#